data_AF-A0A970ATT9-F1
#
_entry.id   AF-A0A970ATT9-F1
#
_cell.length_a   1.000
_cell.length_b   1.000
_cell.length_c   1.000
_cell.angle_alpha   90.00
_cell.angle_beta   90.00
_cell.angle_gamma   90.00
#
_symmetry.space_group_name_H-M   'P 1'
#
loop_
_entity.id
_entity.type
_entity.pdbx_description
1 polymer ?
#
loop_
_entity_poly.entity_id
_entity_poly.type
_entity_poly.pdbx_seq_one_letter_code
_entity_poly.pdbx_strand_id
1 'polypeptide(L)'
;MSIHLLNSIEFTIDYNLLLQTFKLNEASPAAEGLQELIETAKQIGKPKVLYKEAIVTNKGHDYLIIDGIKFHSQLLSCNVGTNKKIYPYILTCGTELAYWAKSLKELLEIYWADKLMELALNAAVTTFEQHLQEHYQLSNTSNMNPGALEDWPLSEQKPLFSLFGPALEQIGVHLTDSYLMVPLKSLSGIRFYSEKQFVNCQLCTRAACPNRRIEGGLL
;
A
#
# COMPACT_ATOMS: atom_id res chain seq x y z
N MET A 1 6.33 19.97 -8.23
CA MET A 1 6.98 18.65 -8.47
C MET A 1 5.97 17.76 -9.15
N SER A 2 6.43 16.95 -10.12
CA SER A 2 5.56 16.09 -10.91
C SER A 2 5.03 14.93 -10.09
N ILE A 3 3.74 14.61 -10.27
CA ILE A 3 3.12 13.40 -9.75
C ILE A 3 3.37 12.29 -10.75
N HIS A 4 3.73 11.11 -10.26
CA HIS A 4 4.01 9.92 -11.05
C HIS A 4 2.88 8.90 -10.87
N LEU A 5 2.34 8.42 -11.99
CA LEU A 5 1.33 7.37 -12.03
C LEU A 5 1.91 6.15 -12.75
N LEU A 6 1.89 5.00 -12.09
CA LEU A 6 2.14 3.70 -12.72
C LEU A 6 0.81 2.93 -12.75
N ASN A 7 0.29 2.70 -13.96
CA ASN A 7 -1.02 2.06 -14.18
C ASN A 7 -0.97 0.92 -15.21
N SER A 8 0.22 0.60 -15.73
CA SER A 8 0.51 -0.56 -16.58
C SER A 8 1.26 -1.61 -15.76
N ILE A 9 0.63 -2.09 -14.69
CA ILE A 9 1.23 -3.03 -13.73
C ILE A 9 0.75 -4.44 -14.07
N GLU A 10 1.70 -5.33 -14.35
CA GLU A 10 1.38 -6.74 -14.59
C GLU A 10 0.87 -7.39 -13.30
N PHE A 11 -0.28 -8.05 -13.43
CA PHE A 11 -0.95 -8.75 -12.34
C PHE A 11 -0.95 -10.25 -12.63
N THR A 12 0.12 -10.93 -12.20
CA THR A 12 0.27 -12.37 -12.37
C THR A 12 -0.33 -13.12 -11.18
N ILE A 13 -0.99 -14.23 -11.47
CA ILE A 13 -1.69 -15.04 -10.45
C ILE A 13 -1.26 -16.50 -10.64
N ASP A 14 -0.63 -17.06 -9.62
CA ASP A 14 -0.26 -18.47 -9.57
C ASP A 14 -1.43 -19.31 -9.06
N TYR A 15 -2.07 -20.03 -9.99
CA TYR A 15 -3.21 -20.89 -9.70
C TYR A 15 -2.86 -22.02 -8.71
N ASN A 16 -1.69 -22.65 -8.87
CA ASN A 16 -1.28 -23.76 -8.03
C ASN A 16 -1.03 -23.30 -6.58
N LEU A 17 -0.42 -22.12 -6.42
CA LEU A 17 -0.24 -21.51 -5.11
C LEU A 17 -1.59 -21.20 -4.44
N LEU A 18 -2.58 -20.74 -5.20
CA LEU A 18 -3.92 -20.47 -4.66
C LEU A 18 -4.66 -21.75 -4.27
N LEU A 19 -4.57 -22.83 -5.06
CA LEU A 19 -5.11 -24.14 -4.67
C LEU A 19 -4.53 -24.61 -3.34
N GLN A 20 -3.20 -24.51 -3.17
CA GLN A 20 -2.53 -24.85 -1.91
C GLN A 20 -2.97 -23.94 -0.76
N THR A 21 -3.04 -22.63 -0.99
CA THR A 21 -3.45 -21.63 0.01
C THR A 21 -4.85 -21.90 0.53
N PHE A 22 -5.78 -22.25 -0.37
CA PHE A 22 -7.16 -22.54 -0.04
C PHE A 22 -7.43 -24.01 0.27
N LYS A 23 -6.39 -24.86 0.23
CA LYS A 23 -6.47 -26.31 0.47
C LYS A 23 -7.51 -27.00 -0.41
N LEU A 24 -7.56 -26.61 -1.68
CA LEU A 24 -8.49 -27.16 -2.67
C LEU A 24 -7.84 -28.32 -3.42
N ASN A 25 -8.66 -29.31 -3.77
CA ASN A 25 -8.30 -30.33 -4.74
C ASN A 25 -8.58 -29.77 -6.14
N GLU A 26 -7.61 -29.89 -7.05
CA GLU A 26 -7.70 -29.39 -8.42
C GLU A 26 -8.91 -29.94 -9.20
N ALA A 27 -9.31 -31.19 -8.94
CA ALA A 27 -10.46 -31.83 -9.60
C ALA A 27 -11.82 -31.49 -8.95
N SER A 28 -11.87 -30.57 -7.99
CA SER A 28 -13.11 -30.22 -7.29
C SER A 28 -13.87 -29.08 -7.99
N PRO A 29 -15.22 -29.04 -7.92
CA PRO A 29 -16.00 -27.91 -8.44
C PRO A 29 -15.60 -26.55 -7.84
N ALA A 30 -15.06 -26.55 -6.62
CA ALA A 30 -14.53 -25.35 -5.98
C ALA A 30 -13.26 -24.82 -6.68
N ALA A 31 -12.41 -25.70 -7.20
CA ALA A 31 -11.23 -25.31 -7.96
C ALA A 31 -11.62 -24.69 -9.32
N GLU A 32 -12.63 -25.25 -9.99
CA GLU A 32 -13.20 -24.67 -11.21
C GLU A 32 -13.74 -23.25 -10.96
N GLY A 33 -14.55 -23.07 -9.91
CA GLY A 33 -15.06 -21.74 -9.54
C GLY A 33 -13.94 -20.74 -9.18
N LEU A 34 -12.88 -21.18 -8.50
CA LEU A 34 -11.70 -20.36 -8.25
C LEU A 34 -11.01 -19.94 -9.56
N GLN A 35 -10.88 -20.86 -10.51
CA GLN A 35 -10.26 -20.59 -11.80
C GLN A 35 -11.05 -19.52 -12.58
N GLU A 36 -12.38 -19.59 -12.58
CA GLU A 36 -13.23 -18.58 -13.23
C GLU A 36 -13.04 -17.17 -12.63
N LEU A 37 -12.95 -17.09 -11.29
CA LEU A 37 -12.68 -15.84 -10.59
C LEU A 37 -11.28 -15.29 -10.91
N ILE A 38 -10.27 -16.16 -11.01
CA ILE A 38 -8.90 -15.79 -11.38
C ILE A 38 -8.87 -15.19 -12.79
N GLU A 39 -9.52 -15.83 -13.76
CA GLU A 39 -9.54 -15.33 -15.14
C GLU A 39 -10.27 -14.00 -15.24
N THR A 40 -11.38 -13.84 -14.52
CA THR A 40 -12.08 -12.56 -14.42
C THR A 40 -11.17 -11.49 -13.81
N ALA A 41 -10.50 -11.80 -12.69
CA ALA A 41 -9.61 -10.87 -12.01
C ALA A 41 -8.42 -10.45 -12.87
N LYS A 42 -7.83 -11.35 -13.67
CA LYS A 42 -6.76 -11.01 -14.62
C LYS A 42 -7.23 -10.02 -15.70
N GLN A 43 -8.45 -10.17 -16.19
CA GLN A 43 -8.99 -9.32 -17.26
C GLN A 43 -9.31 -7.90 -16.78
N ILE A 44 -9.84 -7.76 -15.57
CA ILE A 44 -10.27 -6.45 -15.04
C ILE A 44 -9.24 -5.81 -14.10
N GLY A 45 -8.27 -6.59 -13.64
CA GLY A 45 -7.23 -6.20 -12.70
C GLY A 45 -6.40 -5.03 -13.18
N LYS A 46 -6.54 -3.89 -12.51
CA LYS A 46 -5.77 -2.69 -12.80
C LYS A 46 -5.19 -2.11 -11.51
N PRO A 47 -4.19 -2.78 -10.90
CA PRO A 47 -3.45 -2.21 -9.79
C PRO A 47 -2.73 -0.92 -10.23
N LYS A 48 -2.65 0.05 -9.32
CA LYS A 48 -2.12 1.39 -9.62
C LYS A 48 -1.24 1.90 -8.49
N VAL A 49 -0.25 2.71 -8.87
CA VAL A 49 0.67 3.42 -7.97
C VAL A 49 0.60 4.90 -8.29
N LEU A 50 0.38 5.73 -7.28
CA LEU A 50 0.52 7.17 -7.34
C LEU A 50 1.57 7.60 -6.33
N TYR A 51 2.60 8.31 -6.77
CA TYR A 51 3.62 8.83 -5.87
C TYR A 51 4.20 10.15 -6.40
N LYS A 52 4.98 10.84 -5.59
CA LYS A 52 5.77 11.99 -6.05
C LYS A 52 7.07 12.11 -5.26
N GLU A 53 8.08 12.74 -5.84
CA GLU A 53 9.16 13.31 -5.03
C GLU A 53 8.60 14.55 -4.32
N ALA A 54 8.82 14.65 -3.01
CA ALA A 54 8.42 15.78 -2.18
C ALA A 54 9.60 16.23 -1.30
N ILE A 55 9.60 17.51 -0.91
CA ILE A 55 10.66 18.08 -0.08
C ILE A 55 10.14 18.44 1.31
N VAL A 56 10.90 18.02 2.31
CA VAL A 56 10.75 18.45 3.69
C VAL A 56 11.36 19.83 3.85
N THR A 57 10.52 20.86 3.95
CA THR A 57 10.96 22.26 4.02
C THR A 57 11.33 22.69 5.43
N ASN A 58 10.67 22.12 6.44
CA ASN A 58 10.92 22.38 7.85
C ASN A 58 10.59 21.14 8.69
N LYS A 59 11.24 20.99 9.85
CA LYS A 59 10.89 19.97 10.85
C LYS A 59 11.19 20.46 12.26
N GLY A 60 10.35 20.06 13.21
CA GLY A 60 10.56 20.24 14.64
C GLY A 60 10.65 18.90 15.35
N HIS A 61 10.45 18.90 16.67
CA HIS A 61 10.52 17.68 17.47
C HIS A 61 9.44 16.64 17.08
N ASP A 62 8.21 17.10 16.86
CA ASP A 62 7.00 16.29 16.68
C ASP A 62 6.29 16.55 15.34
N TYR A 63 6.92 17.32 14.44
CA TYR A 63 6.30 17.69 13.17
C TYR A 63 7.31 17.81 12.03
N LEU A 64 6.79 17.72 10.80
CA LEU A 64 7.50 18.06 9.58
C LEU A 64 6.55 18.76 8.60
N ILE A 65 7.11 19.62 7.75
CA ILE A 65 6.39 20.31 6.68
C ILE A 65 6.89 19.74 5.36
N ILE A 66 5.99 19.08 4.62
CA ILE A 66 6.25 18.45 3.33
C ILE A 66 5.47 19.21 2.27
N ASP A 67 6.16 19.83 1.31
CA ASP A 67 5.53 20.63 0.24
C ASP A 67 4.49 21.64 0.79
N GLY A 68 4.77 22.25 1.95
CA GLY A 68 3.88 23.22 2.61
C GLY A 68 2.78 22.62 3.49
N ILE A 69 2.64 21.30 3.54
CA ILE A 69 1.64 20.60 4.35
C ILE A 69 2.30 20.09 5.63
N LYS A 70 1.69 20.39 6.78
CA LYS A 70 2.21 19.97 8.10
C LYS A 70 1.70 18.57 8.45
N PHE A 71 2.62 17.73 8.91
CA PHE A 71 2.37 16.40 9.46
C PHE A 71 2.84 16.35 10.91
N HIS A 72 2.15 15.56 11.73
CA HIS A 72 2.41 15.39 13.15
C HIS A 72 2.86 13.94 13.43
N SER A 73 4.15 13.78 13.74
CA SER A 73 4.76 12.51 14.16
C SER A 73 6.21 12.76 14.59
N GLN A 74 6.53 12.38 15.82
CA GLN A 74 7.89 12.47 16.34
C GLN A 74 8.78 11.44 15.64
N LEU A 75 8.30 10.21 15.43
CA LEU A 75 9.06 9.17 14.75
C LEU A 75 9.38 9.55 13.30
N LEU A 76 8.41 10.09 12.56
CA LEU A 76 8.64 10.52 11.18
C LEU A 76 9.64 11.68 11.13
N SER A 77 9.53 12.66 12.02
CA SER A 77 10.48 13.77 12.08
C SER A 77 11.92 13.32 12.43
N CYS A 78 12.05 12.36 13.35
CA CYS A 78 13.32 11.79 13.77
C CYS A 78 13.94 10.89 12.69
N ASN A 79 13.14 10.06 12.03
CA ASN A 79 13.61 9.09 11.04
C ASN A 79 13.95 9.72 9.70
N VAL A 80 13.28 10.80 9.32
CA VAL A 80 13.66 11.58 8.14
C VAL A 80 15.00 12.26 8.44
N GLY A 81 16.07 11.73 7.83
CA GLY A 81 17.43 12.19 8.03
C GLY A 81 17.72 13.60 7.48
N THR A 82 18.99 13.88 7.20
CA THR A 82 19.41 15.15 6.59
C THR A 82 18.97 15.29 5.14
N ASN A 83 18.71 14.16 4.47
CA ASN A 83 18.15 14.15 3.13
C ASN A 83 16.68 14.57 3.17
N LYS A 84 16.40 15.77 2.67
CA LYS A 84 15.06 16.39 2.68
C LYS A 84 14.11 15.79 1.64
N LYS A 85 14.60 14.91 0.75
CA LYS A 85 13.77 14.26 -0.27
C LYS A 85 13.08 13.04 0.29
N ILE A 86 11.77 12.99 0.09
CA ILE A 86 10.91 11.88 0.48
C ILE A 86 9.95 11.55 -0.66
N TYR A 87 9.31 10.39 -0.57
CA TYR A 87 8.42 9.85 -1.60
C TYR A 87 7.11 9.42 -0.96
N PRO A 88 6.16 10.36 -0.77
CA PRO A 88 4.79 10.04 -0.40
C PRO A 88 4.15 9.22 -1.52
N TYR A 89 3.33 8.23 -1.15
CA TYR A 89 2.71 7.32 -2.11
C TYR A 89 1.31 6.85 -1.68
N ILE A 90 0.52 6.44 -2.66
CA ILE A 90 -0.74 5.71 -2.54
C ILE A 90 -0.75 4.59 -3.59
N LEU A 91 -0.97 3.36 -3.16
CA LEU A 91 -1.01 2.16 -3.99
C LEU A 91 -2.38 1.50 -3.81
N THR A 92 -2.90 0.84 -4.84
CA THR A 92 -4.21 0.18 -4.78
C THR A 92 -4.26 -1.06 -5.65
N CYS A 93 -5.12 -2.02 -5.27
CA CYS A 93 -5.50 -3.14 -6.13
C CYS A 93 -6.27 -2.72 -7.38
N GLY A 94 -6.80 -1.49 -7.41
CA GLY A 94 -7.65 -0.98 -8.47
C GLY A 94 -9.13 -0.98 -8.08
N THR A 95 -9.85 0.06 -8.47
CA THR A 95 -11.28 0.19 -8.21
C THR A 95 -12.09 -0.87 -8.93
N GLU A 96 -11.61 -1.32 -10.09
CA GLU A 96 -12.21 -2.33 -10.95
C GLU A 96 -12.36 -3.67 -10.22
N LEU A 97 -11.28 -4.18 -9.61
CA LEU A 97 -11.32 -5.40 -8.79
C LEU A 97 -12.18 -5.21 -7.54
N ALA A 98 -12.09 -4.05 -6.90
CA ALA A 98 -12.85 -3.77 -5.69
C ALA A 98 -14.37 -3.72 -5.94
N TYR A 99 -14.80 -3.15 -7.06
CA TYR A 99 -16.21 -3.13 -7.45
C TYR A 99 -16.71 -4.52 -7.84
N TRP A 100 -15.93 -5.27 -8.60
CA TRP A 100 -16.25 -6.65 -8.93
C TRP A 100 -16.37 -7.52 -7.67
N ALA A 101 -15.40 -7.48 -6.76
CA ALA A 101 -15.44 -8.26 -5.53
C ALA A 101 -16.66 -7.92 -4.65
N LYS A 102 -17.09 -6.65 -4.62
CA LYS A 102 -18.32 -6.22 -3.93
C LYS A 102 -19.62 -6.73 -4.59
N SER A 103 -19.56 -7.10 -5.87
CA SER A 103 -20.74 -7.62 -6.59
C SER A 103 -21.03 -9.08 -6.25
N LEU A 104 -20.02 -9.84 -5.84
CA LEU A 104 -20.11 -11.24 -5.45
C LEU A 104 -21.05 -11.43 -4.25
N LYS A 105 -21.74 -12.58 -4.22
CA LYS A 105 -22.74 -12.91 -3.19
C LYS A 105 -22.36 -14.12 -2.36
N GLU A 106 -21.66 -15.06 -2.97
CA GLU A 106 -21.24 -16.27 -2.29
C GLU A 106 -20.04 -15.99 -1.38
N LEU A 107 -20.14 -16.41 -0.12
CA LEU A 107 -19.13 -16.12 0.90
C LEU A 107 -17.74 -16.65 0.52
N LEU A 108 -17.70 -17.83 -0.12
CA LEU A 108 -16.46 -18.45 -0.56
C LEU A 108 -15.79 -17.67 -1.70
N GLU A 109 -16.58 -17.19 -2.66
CA GLU A 109 -16.09 -16.36 -3.76
C GLU A 109 -15.61 -15.00 -3.25
N ILE A 110 -16.33 -14.37 -2.32
CA ILE A 110 -15.93 -13.12 -1.67
C ILE A 110 -14.57 -13.30 -0.97
N TYR A 111 -14.39 -14.42 -0.27
CA TYR A 111 -13.13 -14.75 0.39
C TYR A 111 -11.97 -14.93 -0.61
N TRP A 112 -12.20 -15.64 -1.71
CA TRP A 112 -11.19 -15.78 -2.77
C TRP A 112 -10.88 -14.45 -3.45
N ALA A 113 -11.90 -13.64 -3.76
CA ALA A 113 -11.73 -12.32 -4.37
C ALA A 113 -10.94 -11.36 -3.48
N ASP A 114 -11.10 -11.43 -2.15
CA ASP A 114 -10.28 -10.65 -1.22
C ASP A 114 -8.79 -10.98 -1.36
N LYS A 115 -8.45 -12.27 -1.53
CA LYS A 115 -7.07 -12.69 -1.77
C LYS A 115 -6.55 -12.22 -3.14
N LEU A 116 -7.38 -12.25 -4.19
CA LEU A 116 -7.00 -11.75 -5.51
C LEU A 116 -6.72 -10.24 -5.47
N MET A 117 -7.54 -9.46 -4.75
CA MET A 117 -7.26 -8.03 -4.52
C MET A 117 -5.97 -7.80 -3.74
N GLU A 118 -5.66 -8.65 -2.76
CA GLU A 118 -4.38 -8.58 -2.03
C GLU A 118 -3.18 -8.85 -2.95
N LEU A 119 -3.27 -9.86 -3.83
CA LEU A 119 -2.23 -10.13 -4.83
C LEU A 119 -2.04 -8.95 -5.78
N ALA A 120 -3.12 -8.31 -6.22
CA ALA A 120 -3.04 -7.11 -7.08
C ALA A 120 -2.38 -5.93 -6.35
N LEU A 121 -2.72 -5.70 -5.08
CA LEU A 121 -2.05 -4.68 -4.27
C LEU A 121 -0.55 -5.00 -4.10
N ASN A 122 -0.18 -6.27 -3.90
CA ASN A 122 1.22 -6.67 -3.79
C ASN A 122 1.99 -6.41 -5.10
N ALA A 123 1.37 -6.63 -6.27
CA ALA A 123 1.97 -6.26 -7.55
C ALA A 123 2.26 -4.74 -7.61
N ALA A 124 1.33 -3.89 -7.17
CA ALA A 124 1.56 -2.44 -7.08
C ALA A 124 2.71 -2.08 -6.12
N VAL A 125 2.80 -2.75 -4.97
CA VAL A 125 3.90 -2.57 -4.01
C VAL A 125 5.24 -2.92 -4.65
N THR A 126 5.36 -4.10 -5.26
CA THR A 126 6.60 -4.56 -5.89
C THR A 126 7.02 -3.63 -7.03
N THR A 127 6.10 -3.24 -7.91
CA THR A 127 6.39 -2.29 -8.99
C THR A 127 6.83 -0.93 -8.46
N PHE A 128 6.18 -0.42 -7.40
CA PHE A 128 6.59 0.84 -6.78
C PHE A 128 8.02 0.76 -6.21
N GLU A 129 8.35 -0.32 -5.49
CA GLU A 129 9.68 -0.50 -4.91
C GLU A 129 10.77 -0.63 -5.98
N GLN A 130 10.53 -1.42 -7.02
CA GLN A 130 11.44 -1.55 -8.17
C GLN A 130 11.63 -0.21 -8.88
N HIS A 131 10.53 0.50 -9.16
CA HIS A 131 10.58 1.78 -9.85
C HIS A 131 11.38 2.84 -9.07
N LEU A 132 11.21 2.90 -7.74
CA LEU A 132 12.02 3.79 -6.90
C LEU A 132 13.51 3.43 -6.91
N GLN A 133 13.83 2.14 -6.87
CA GLN A 133 15.21 1.67 -6.93
C GLN A 133 15.87 2.00 -8.28
N GLU A 134 15.19 1.76 -9.39
CA GLU A 134 15.72 2.02 -10.74
C GLU A 134 15.84 3.51 -11.05
N HIS A 135 14.82 4.30 -10.73
CA HIS A 135 14.76 5.71 -11.14
C HIS A 135 15.56 6.64 -10.22
N TYR A 136 15.60 6.34 -8.92
CA TYR A 136 16.24 7.22 -7.93
C TYR A 136 17.46 6.58 -7.23
N GLN A 137 17.83 5.35 -7.59
CA GLN A 137 18.95 4.62 -6.98
C GLN A 137 18.84 4.57 -5.45
N LEU A 138 17.59 4.51 -4.97
CA LEU A 138 17.25 4.52 -3.55
C LEU A 138 17.59 3.18 -2.91
N SER A 139 18.86 3.00 -2.57
CA SER A 139 19.30 1.98 -1.62
C SER A 139 19.11 2.48 -0.18
N ASN A 140 18.84 1.58 0.76
CA ASN A 140 18.65 1.90 2.19
C ASN A 140 17.52 2.89 2.47
N THR A 141 16.29 2.49 2.13
CA THR A 141 15.10 3.28 2.45
C THR A 141 14.37 2.76 3.69
N SER A 142 13.71 3.68 4.36
CA SER A 142 12.75 3.44 5.42
C SER A 142 11.35 3.77 4.94
N ASN A 143 10.36 3.15 5.57
CA ASN A 143 8.97 3.32 5.21
C ASN A 143 8.10 3.49 6.45
N MET A 144 7.27 4.52 6.42
CA MET A 144 6.25 4.75 7.42
C MET A 144 4.86 4.78 6.78
N ASN A 145 3.85 4.34 7.52
CA ASN A 145 2.44 4.33 7.09
C ASN A 145 1.58 4.90 8.23
N PRO A 146 0.73 5.90 7.98
CA PRO A 146 -0.20 6.38 8.98
C PRO A 146 -1.11 5.26 9.51
N GLY A 147 -1.41 5.28 10.80
CA GLY A 147 -2.25 4.28 11.48
C GLY A 147 -1.54 2.97 11.83
N ALA A 148 -0.28 2.76 11.40
CA ALA A 148 0.48 1.57 11.77
C ALA A 148 1.10 1.64 13.17
N LEU A 149 1.34 2.85 13.67
CA LEU A 149 1.88 3.16 15.00
C LEU A 149 1.06 4.30 15.61
N GLU A 150 1.00 4.36 16.94
CA GLU A 150 0.27 5.41 17.65
C GLU A 150 0.83 6.82 17.36
N ASP A 151 2.16 6.95 17.27
CA ASP A 151 2.84 8.22 16.99
C ASP A 151 2.49 8.84 15.63
N TRP A 152 2.06 8.02 14.66
CA TRP A 152 1.59 8.54 13.37
C TRP A 152 0.18 8.02 13.08
N PRO A 153 -0.86 8.70 13.59
CA PRO A 153 -2.22 8.17 13.60
C PRO A 153 -2.86 8.15 12.21
N LEU A 154 -3.92 7.35 12.06
CA LEU A 154 -4.62 7.17 10.77
C LEU A 154 -5.16 8.48 10.18
N SER A 155 -5.51 9.45 11.02
CA SER A 155 -5.95 10.79 10.60
C SER A 155 -4.92 11.52 9.75
N GLU A 156 -3.63 11.20 9.88
CA GLU A 156 -2.54 11.76 9.09
C GLU A 156 -2.55 11.27 7.62
N GLN A 157 -3.44 10.34 7.26
CA GLN A 157 -3.71 10.07 5.84
C GLN A 157 -4.36 11.28 5.14
N LYS A 158 -5.13 12.12 5.85
CA LYS A 158 -5.75 13.29 5.24
C LYS A 158 -4.71 14.29 4.68
N PRO A 159 -3.71 14.74 5.47
CA PRO A 159 -2.63 15.57 4.91
C PRO A 159 -1.83 14.80 3.84
N LEU A 160 -1.61 13.49 3.98
CA LEU A 160 -0.95 12.68 2.95
C LEU A 160 -1.68 12.70 1.60
N PHE A 161 -3.00 12.50 1.61
CA PHE A 161 -3.83 12.54 0.40
C PHE A 161 -3.83 13.94 -0.23
N SER A 162 -3.82 15.00 0.59
CA SER A 162 -3.80 16.37 0.08
C SER A 162 -2.53 16.73 -0.71
N LEU A 163 -1.42 15.99 -0.54
CA LEU A 163 -0.21 16.14 -1.37
C LEU A 163 -0.43 15.78 -2.84
N PHE A 164 -1.47 15.00 -3.14
CA PHE A 164 -1.79 14.52 -4.48
C PHE A 164 -2.92 15.31 -5.16
N GLY A 165 -3.82 15.92 -4.37
CA GLY A 165 -4.90 16.76 -4.89
C GLY A 165 -5.73 16.05 -5.97
N PRO A 166 -6.02 16.70 -7.12
CA PRO A 166 -6.82 16.11 -8.20
C PRO A 166 -6.25 14.83 -8.81
N ALA A 167 -4.96 14.53 -8.65
CA ALA A 167 -4.37 13.31 -9.21
C ALA A 167 -4.92 12.02 -8.57
N LEU A 168 -5.54 12.11 -7.38
CA LEU A 168 -6.23 10.98 -6.74
C LEU A 168 -7.33 10.39 -7.64
N GLU A 169 -7.97 11.20 -8.48
CA GLU A 169 -9.01 10.76 -9.43
C GLU A 169 -8.47 9.70 -10.41
N GLN A 170 -7.18 9.74 -10.74
CA GLN A 170 -6.56 8.81 -11.69
C GLN A 170 -6.40 7.39 -11.12
N ILE A 171 -6.37 7.26 -9.79
CA ILE A 171 -6.32 5.95 -9.10
C ILE A 171 -7.65 5.56 -8.47
N GLY A 172 -8.58 6.51 -8.33
CA GLY A 172 -9.92 6.29 -7.77
C GLY A 172 -9.94 6.00 -6.26
N VAL A 173 -8.82 6.20 -5.56
CA VAL A 173 -8.72 5.99 -4.11
C VAL A 173 -9.17 7.23 -3.37
N HIS A 174 -10.08 7.05 -2.41
CA HIS A 174 -10.54 8.13 -1.53
C HIS A 174 -10.60 7.66 -0.07
N LEU A 175 -10.73 8.62 0.85
CA LEU A 175 -10.89 8.36 2.28
C LEU A 175 -12.37 8.46 2.69
N THR A 176 -12.80 7.59 3.59
CA THR A 176 -14.05 7.75 4.35
C THR A 176 -13.90 8.80 5.45
N ASP A 177 -15.00 9.16 6.11
CA ASP A 177 -14.99 10.05 7.30
C ASP A 177 -14.15 9.48 8.46
N SER A 178 -14.05 8.16 8.55
CA SER A 178 -13.20 7.44 9.50
C SER A 178 -11.75 7.26 9.03
N TYR A 179 -11.37 7.93 7.94
CA TYR A 179 -10.05 7.84 7.31
C TYR A 179 -9.72 6.44 6.77
N LEU A 180 -10.69 5.57 6.48
CA LEU A 180 -10.41 4.31 5.79
C LEU A 180 -10.27 4.57 4.29
N MET A 181 -9.35 3.88 3.63
CA MET A 181 -9.21 3.96 2.18
C MET A 181 -10.28 3.12 1.48
N VAL A 182 -10.78 3.63 0.36
CA VAL A 182 -11.65 2.93 -0.57
C VAL A 182 -11.01 3.01 -1.95
N PRO A 183 -10.61 1.88 -2.58
CA PRO A 183 -10.74 0.50 -2.11
C PRO A 183 -9.99 0.18 -0.80
N LEU A 184 -10.49 -0.80 -0.04
CA LEU A 184 -9.89 -1.22 1.23
C LEU A 184 -8.49 -1.82 1.04
N LYS A 185 -8.29 -2.57 -0.05
CA LYS A 185 -6.97 -3.09 -0.46
C LYS A 185 -6.18 -1.98 -1.15
N SER A 186 -5.85 -0.97 -0.36
CA SER A 186 -4.97 0.14 -0.72
C SER A 186 -3.95 0.36 0.39
N LEU A 187 -2.82 0.97 0.04
CA LEU A 187 -1.74 1.29 0.96
C LEU A 187 -1.28 2.73 0.73
N SER A 188 -1.16 3.51 1.80
CA SER A 188 -0.59 4.86 1.74
C SER A 188 0.57 5.00 2.72
N GLY A 189 1.57 5.79 2.37
CA GLY A 189 2.72 6.01 3.24
C GLY A 189 3.74 6.98 2.69
N ILE A 190 4.87 7.07 3.38
CA ILE A 190 6.03 7.85 2.94
C ILE A 190 7.25 6.93 2.96
N ARG A 191 7.93 6.87 1.82
CA ARG A 191 9.24 6.25 1.66
C ARG A 191 10.31 7.34 1.73
N PHE A 192 11.43 7.09 2.41
CA PHE A 192 12.51 8.06 2.53
C PHE A 192 13.85 7.37 2.77
N TYR A 193 14.95 8.06 2.45
CA TYR A 193 16.29 7.56 2.77
C TYR A 193 16.54 7.61 4.28
N SER A 194 17.16 6.57 4.82
CA SER A 194 17.64 6.58 6.21
C SER A 194 18.91 5.76 6.35
N GLU A 195 19.89 6.28 7.10
CA GLU A 195 21.11 5.54 7.47
C GLU A 195 20.79 4.31 8.33
N LYS A 196 19.75 4.40 9.17
CA LYS A 196 19.21 3.29 9.95
C LYS A 196 17.84 2.91 9.42
N GLN A 197 17.74 1.71 8.84
CA GLN A 197 16.48 1.24 8.27
C GLN A 197 15.40 1.17 9.34
N PHE A 198 14.26 1.80 9.06
CA PHE A 198 13.06 1.80 9.86
C PHE A 198 11.88 1.29 9.03
N VAL A 199 11.14 0.36 9.62
CA VAL A 199 9.81 -0.03 9.17
C VAL A 199 8.91 -0.12 10.39
N ASN A 200 7.62 0.22 10.25
CA ASN A 200 6.68 0.22 11.37
C ASN A 200 6.70 -1.08 12.20
N CYS A 201 6.97 -2.22 11.57
CA CYS A 201 7.05 -3.53 12.24
C CYS A 201 8.07 -3.58 13.40
N GLN A 202 9.07 -2.70 13.44
CA GLN A 202 10.06 -2.59 14.53
C GLN A 202 9.43 -2.19 15.86
N LEU A 203 8.37 -1.37 15.81
CA LEU A 203 7.71 -0.82 17.00
C LEU A 203 6.26 -1.32 17.14
N CYS A 204 5.80 -2.17 16.22
CA CYS A 204 4.42 -2.65 16.25
C CYS A 204 4.23 -3.71 17.34
N THR A 205 3.37 -3.39 18.32
CA THR A 205 3.02 -4.24 19.47
C THR A 205 2.00 -5.33 19.16
N ARG A 206 1.49 -5.42 17.91
CA ARG A 206 0.52 -6.45 17.53
C ARG A 206 1.13 -7.85 17.59
N ALA A 207 0.66 -8.65 18.55
CA ALA A 207 0.99 -10.06 18.67
C ALA A 207 0.48 -10.85 17.44
N ALA A 208 1.32 -11.70 16.87
CA ALA A 208 1.01 -12.57 15.72
C ALA A 208 0.43 -11.84 14.48
N CYS A 209 1.06 -10.74 14.06
CA CYS A 209 0.70 -10.09 12.80
C CYS A 209 1.19 -10.93 11.59
N PRO A 210 0.29 -11.46 10.72
CA PRO A 210 0.68 -12.28 9.57
C PRO A 210 1.48 -11.49 8.52
N ASN A 211 1.35 -10.16 8.52
CA ASN A 211 2.02 -9.26 7.58
C ASN A 211 3.31 -8.65 8.17
N ARG A 212 3.85 -9.23 9.25
CA ARG A 212 5.07 -8.72 9.90
C ARG A 212 6.28 -8.97 8.99
N ARG A 213 7.00 -7.89 8.68
CA ARG A 213 8.15 -7.92 7.74
C ARG A 213 9.50 -8.21 8.39
N ILE A 214 9.61 -8.13 9.71
CA ILE A 214 10.84 -8.38 10.46
C ILE A 214 10.53 -9.07 11.81
N GLU A 215 11.46 -9.89 12.30
CA GLU A 215 11.40 -10.47 13.64
C GLU A 215 11.78 -9.42 14.71
N GLY A 216 11.17 -9.48 15.91
CA GLY A 216 11.58 -8.67 17.07
C GLY A 216 10.91 -7.30 17.26
N GLY A 217 9.63 -7.12 16.89
CA GLY A 217 8.89 -5.93 17.34
C GLY A 217 8.86 -5.89 18.87
N LEU A 218 9.06 -4.69 19.46
CA LEU A 218 9.12 -4.49 20.91
C LEU A 218 8.01 -5.29 21.64
N LEU A 219 8.44 -6.26 22.45
CA LEU A 219 7.76 -6.70 23.66
C LEU A 219 8.09 -5.72 24.77
#